data_AF-A0A139WW59-F1
#
_entry.id   AF-A0A139WW59-F1
#
_cell.length_a   1.000
_cell.length_b   1.000
_cell.length_c   1.000
_cell.angle_alpha   90.00
_cell.angle_beta   90.00
_cell.angle_gamma   90.00
#
_symmetry.space_group_name_H-M   'P 1'
#
loop_
_entity.id
_entity.type
_entity.pdbx_description
1 polymer ?
#
loop_
_entity_poly.entity_id
_entity_poly.type
_entity_poly.pdbx_seq_one_letter_code
_entity_poly.pdbx_strand_id
1 'polypeptide(L)'
;MSENQVEVKRELDFWSETIELQGELQPAVTLTVHSSILYKGDLQQFYLNYLDRDTPENLLIGLKVRDRELGSYGTITQLPGTVGQHRDRLIKKATRESSKQSLRNAPDDQPIVTVQFKNRDQRDYPMVLLRPCVTVETADKFDVEWGKLLKATKISHKERTFFLASYKETVKDALAAYGFELERSINSRDYPSLFWQPKKPLQETPLLFGNGFVGKRDKFLAGLSEHNGGGVYKRHDDYRDRSRLIRIAALQICDLSVNSFLESIKQRLKSYGFNSDIVTIKALSVSNLSGTDARAEVDKAVDDLITVPPDIVLTFLPQSDRNTDDEEGGSQAIEIQEQINQYLKQLSLVQYGVNN
;
A
#
# COMPACT_ATOMS: atom_id res chain seq x y z
N MET A 1 -25.16 14.00 -1.00
CA MET A 1 -24.95 12.96 0.03
C MET A 1 -24.56 11.70 -0.73
N SER A 2 -23.46 11.01 -0.40
CA SER A 2 -23.01 9.87 -1.23
C SER A 2 -24.02 8.72 -1.13
N GLU A 3 -24.52 8.27 -2.27
CA GLU A 3 -25.50 7.18 -2.40
C GLU A 3 -25.02 5.87 -1.76
N ASN A 4 -23.70 5.72 -1.56
CA ASN A 4 -23.08 4.44 -1.17
C ASN A 4 -22.65 4.37 0.31
N GLN A 5 -23.03 5.37 1.12
CA GLN A 5 -22.71 5.48 2.56
C GLN A 5 -21.21 5.42 2.94
N VAL A 6 -20.29 5.36 1.99
CA VAL A 6 -18.85 5.47 2.21
C VAL A 6 -18.41 6.93 2.17
N GLU A 7 -17.53 7.33 3.09
CA GLU A 7 -16.87 8.63 3.07
C GLU A 7 -15.40 8.55 3.46
N VAL A 8 -14.64 9.57 3.03
CA VAL A 8 -13.32 9.87 3.56
C VAL A 8 -13.50 10.87 4.69
N LYS A 9 -13.16 10.46 5.91
CA LYS A 9 -13.23 11.30 7.09
C LYS A 9 -11.83 11.80 7.46
N ARG A 10 -11.75 13.09 7.83
CA ARG A 10 -10.53 13.66 8.43
C ARG A 10 -10.57 13.43 9.94
N GLU A 11 -9.50 12.91 10.49
CA GLU A 11 -9.39 12.57 11.90
C GLU A 11 -8.12 13.20 12.49
N LEU A 12 -8.23 13.63 13.75
CA LEU A 12 -7.15 14.24 14.51
C LEU A 12 -6.60 13.18 15.47
N ASP A 13 -5.29 12.93 15.40
CA ASP A 13 -4.57 12.32 16.51
C ASP A 13 -3.84 13.41 17.28
N PHE A 14 -3.82 13.25 18.60
CA PHE A 14 -3.14 14.17 19.48
C PHE A 14 -2.50 13.42 20.65
N TRP A 15 -1.40 13.97 21.15
CA TRP A 15 -0.72 13.45 22.33
C TRP A 15 0.07 14.58 23.01
N SER A 16 0.38 14.37 24.29
CA SER A 16 1.26 15.26 25.04
C SER A 16 2.72 14.91 24.80
N GLU A 17 3.55 15.93 24.69
CA GLU A 17 5.01 15.80 24.67
C GLU A 17 5.64 16.77 25.67
N THR A 18 6.90 16.55 25.99
CA THR A 18 7.73 17.51 26.70
C THR A 18 8.85 17.93 25.77
N ILE A 19 9.00 19.23 25.58
CA ILE A 19 9.98 19.83 24.70
C ILE A 19 10.89 20.76 25.49
N GLU A 20 12.10 20.98 25.00
CA GLU A 20 13.02 21.94 25.59
C GLU A 20 13.03 23.21 24.74
N LEU A 21 12.60 24.34 25.33
CA LEU A 21 12.66 25.66 24.71
C LEU A 21 13.62 26.53 25.53
N GLN A 22 14.70 26.99 24.90
CA GLN A 22 15.68 27.90 25.52
C GLN A 22 16.28 27.40 26.85
N GLY A 23 16.42 26.07 27.01
CA GLY A 23 16.97 25.45 28.22
C GLY A 23 15.92 25.10 29.28
N GLU A 24 14.63 25.34 29.01
CA GLU A 24 13.53 25.02 29.91
C GLU A 24 12.63 23.94 29.32
N LEU A 25 12.25 22.96 30.15
CA LEU A 25 11.30 21.92 29.77
C LEU A 25 9.88 22.47 29.84
N GLN A 26 9.14 22.38 28.73
CA GLN A 26 7.77 22.83 28.62
C GLN A 26 6.86 21.70 28.13
N PRO A 27 5.63 21.58 28.67
CA PRO A 27 4.64 20.68 28.14
C PRO A 27 4.12 21.20 26.79
N ALA A 28 3.94 20.30 25.83
CA ALA A 28 3.40 20.60 24.52
C ALA A 28 2.30 19.61 24.14
N VAL A 29 1.39 20.04 23.27
CA VAL A 29 0.45 19.15 22.60
C VAL A 29 0.82 19.06 21.13
N THR A 30 0.95 17.83 20.65
CA THR A 30 1.22 17.56 19.24
C THR A 30 -0.06 17.14 18.56
N LEU A 31 -0.33 17.71 17.38
CA LEU A 31 -1.53 17.50 16.59
C LEU A 31 -1.13 16.97 15.21
N THR A 32 -1.76 15.89 14.77
CA THR A 32 -1.60 15.40 13.40
C THR A 32 -2.96 15.05 12.80
N VAL A 33 -3.10 15.30 11.50
CA VAL A 33 -4.34 15.03 10.77
C VAL A 33 -4.09 13.92 9.79
N HIS A 34 -4.90 12.87 9.90
CA HIS A 34 -4.92 11.76 8.97
C HIS A 34 -6.31 11.62 8.35
N SER A 35 -6.46 10.63 7.47
CA SER A 35 -7.74 10.35 6.82
C SER A 35 -8.05 8.88 6.88
N SER A 36 -9.30 8.57 7.17
CA SER A 36 -9.83 7.22 7.20
C SER A 36 -10.97 7.09 6.21
N ILE A 37 -11.05 5.94 5.54
CA ILE A 37 -12.18 5.58 4.69
C ILE A 37 -13.14 4.81 5.58
N LEU A 38 -14.36 5.32 5.73
CA LEU A 38 -15.34 4.76 6.64
C LEU A 38 -16.67 4.55 5.94
N TYR A 39 -17.29 3.41 6.20
CA TYR A 39 -18.72 3.26 6.02
C TYR A 39 -19.44 4.00 7.15
N LYS A 40 -20.41 4.85 6.81
CA LYS A 40 -21.17 5.68 7.77
C LYS A 40 -21.99 4.84 8.73
N GLY A 41 -22.61 3.78 8.19
CA GLY A 41 -23.46 2.89 8.95
C GLY A 41 -22.71 1.85 9.77
N ASP A 42 -23.49 0.96 10.38
CA ASP A 42 -23.00 -0.30 10.95
C ASP A 42 -23.21 -1.46 9.97
N LEU A 43 -22.73 -2.64 10.37
CA LEU A 43 -22.84 -3.84 9.56
C LEU A 43 -24.31 -4.27 9.34
N GLN A 44 -25.22 -3.94 10.27
CA GLN A 44 -26.65 -4.22 10.08
C GLN A 44 -27.21 -3.39 8.94
N GLN A 45 -26.93 -2.09 8.94
CA GLN A 45 -27.39 -1.19 7.87
C GLN A 45 -26.81 -1.60 6.52
N PHE A 46 -25.53 -1.98 6.48
CA PHE A 46 -24.90 -2.53 5.29
C PHE A 46 -25.61 -3.80 4.78
N TYR A 47 -25.88 -4.75 5.68
CA TYR A 47 -26.59 -5.97 5.36
C TYR A 47 -28.02 -5.72 4.83
N LEU A 48 -28.75 -4.79 5.44
CA LEU A 48 -30.13 -4.48 5.05
C LEU A 48 -30.25 -3.77 3.70
N ASN A 49 -29.22 -2.99 3.33
CA ASN A 49 -29.19 -2.21 2.09
C ASN A 49 -28.80 -3.04 0.85
N TYR A 50 -28.29 -4.26 1.03
CA TYR A 50 -27.93 -5.12 -0.10
C TYR A 50 -29.17 -5.85 -0.64
N LEU A 51 -29.39 -5.73 -1.96
CA LEU A 51 -30.61 -6.19 -2.65
C LEU A 51 -30.70 -7.72 -2.77
N ASP A 52 -29.56 -8.41 -2.79
CA ASP A 52 -29.49 -9.85 -2.94
C ASP A 52 -29.29 -10.53 -1.57
N ARG A 53 -30.42 -10.79 -0.89
CA ARG A 53 -30.45 -11.36 0.47
C ARG A 53 -30.37 -12.88 0.49
N ASP A 54 -30.37 -13.52 -0.68
CA ASP A 54 -30.57 -14.96 -0.80
C ASP A 54 -29.33 -15.78 -0.40
N THR A 55 -28.18 -15.14 -0.16
CA THR A 55 -26.99 -15.77 0.45
C THR A 55 -26.20 -14.81 1.37
N PRO A 56 -26.61 -14.65 2.66
CA PRO A 56 -25.90 -13.83 3.64
C PRO A 56 -24.40 -14.17 3.75
N GLU A 57 -24.04 -15.43 3.54
CA GLU A 57 -22.68 -15.95 3.58
C GLU A 57 -21.79 -15.27 2.54
N ASN A 58 -22.25 -15.13 1.30
CA ASN A 58 -21.49 -14.52 0.20
C ASN A 58 -21.18 -13.05 0.46
N LEU A 59 -22.13 -12.35 1.07
CA LEU A 59 -21.97 -10.94 1.42
C LEU A 59 -21.01 -10.76 2.60
N LEU A 60 -21.22 -11.53 3.68
CA LEU A 60 -20.64 -11.28 4.99
C LEU A 60 -19.35 -12.05 5.27
N ILE A 61 -19.24 -13.32 4.87
CA ILE A 61 -18.04 -14.11 5.16
C ILE A 61 -16.84 -13.53 4.39
N GLY A 62 -15.69 -13.44 5.07
CA GLY A 62 -14.48 -12.81 4.54
C GLY A 62 -14.49 -11.27 4.62
N LEU A 63 -15.62 -10.64 4.97
CA LEU A 63 -15.67 -9.18 5.10
C LEU A 63 -14.86 -8.71 6.31
N LYS A 64 -13.93 -7.78 6.07
CA LYS A 64 -13.20 -7.07 7.12
C LYS A 64 -14.16 -6.13 7.85
N VAL A 65 -14.13 -6.16 9.18
CA VAL A 65 -14.96 -5.35 10.05
C VAL A 65 -14.13 -4.71 11.15
N ARG A 66 -14.60 -3.56 11.64
CA ARG A 66 -14.05 -2.86 12.79
C ARG A 66 -15.06 -2.88 13.92
N ASP A 67 -14.62 -3.29 15.10
CA ASP A 67 -15.37 -3.13 16.34
C ASP A 67 -15.57 -1.62 16.60
N ARG A 68 -16.82 -1.18 16.71
CA ARG A 68 -17.16 0.25 16.88
C ARG A 68 -16.77 0.80 18.24
N GLU A 69 -16.58 -0.06 19.22
CA GLU A 69 -16.33 0.29 20.61
C GLU A 69 -14.85 0.19 21.00
N LEU A 70 -14.14 -0.80 20.47
CA LEU A 70 -12.71 -1.03 20.73
C LEU A 70 -11.81 -0.58 19.58
N GLY A 71 -12.39 -0.26 18.42
CA GLY A 71 -11.67 0.13 17.22
C GLY A 71 -10.80 -0.99 16.61
N SER A 72 -10.90 -2.22 17.13
CA SER A 72 -10.13 -3.38 16.69
C SER A 72 -10.64 -3.91 15.35
N TYR A 73 -9.74 -4.42 14.50
CA TYR A 73 -10.07 -4.98 13.19
C TYR A 73 -10.11 -6.50 13.22
N GLY A 74 -11.08 -7.08 12.52
CA GLY A 74 -11.21 -8.52 12.36
C GLY A 74 -11.92 -8.89 11.07
N THR A 75 -12.05 -10.18 10.81
CA THR A 75 -12.71 -10.72 9.63
C THR A 75 -13.86 -11.60 10.04
N ILE A 76 -15.01 -11.47 9.38
CA ILE A 76 -16.15 -12.37 9.60
C ILE A 76 -15.81 -13.75 9.02
N THR A 77 -16.00 -14.79 9.83
CA THR A 77 -15.65 -16.17 9.48
C THR A 77 -16.87 -17.07 9.37
N GLN A 78 -17.92 -16.81 10.15
CA GLN A 78 -19.10 -17.67 10.24
C GLN A 78 -20.36 -16.86 10.60
N LEU A 79 -21.52 -17.45 10.32
CA LEU A 79 -22.85 -16.98 10.72
C LEU A 79 -23.50 -18.04 11.64
N PRO A 80 -23.23 -18.01 12.96
CA PRO A 80 -23.60 -19.11 13.86
C PRO A 80 -25.10 -19.22 14.18
N GLY A 81 -25.92 -18.27 13.75
CA GLY A 81 -27.35 -18.21 14.07
C GLY A 81 -27.86 -16.78 14.16
N THR A 82 -28.98 -16.58 14.86
CA THR A 82 -29.60 -15.25 15.02
C THR A 82 -29.42 -14.67 16.42
N VAL A 83 -29.60 -13.36 16.55
CA VAL A 83 -29.54 -12.65 17.83
C VAL A 83 -30.51 -13.25 18.84
N GLY A 84 -31.75 -13.55 18.45
CA GLY A 84 -32.76 -14.13 19.35
C GLY A 84 -32.32 -15.43 20.02
N GLN A 85 -31.57 -16.27 19.29
CA GLN A 85 -31.07 -17.56 19.81
C GLN A 85 -29.94 -17.40 20.84
N HIS A 86 -29.17 -16.32 20.76
CA HIS A 86 -27.94 -16.16 21.55
C HIS A 86 -27.90 -14.89 22.42
N ARG A 87 -28.97 -14.10 22.44
CA ARG A 87 -29.08 -12.79 23.11
C ARG A 87 -28.57 -12.82 24.55
N ASP A 88 -29.12 -13.71 25.38
CA ASP A 88 -28.77 -13.80 26.80
C ASP A 88 -27.31 -14.18 27.02
N ARG A 89 -26.77 -15.07 26.18
CA ARG A 89 -25.36 -15.48 26.21
C ARG A 89 -24.44 -14.30 25.88
N LEU A 90 -24.79 -13.52 24.86
CA LEU A 90 -24.01 -12.35 24.44
C LEU A 90 -24.08 -11.22 25.47
N ILE A 91 -25.26 -10.94 26.04
CA ILE A 91 -25.44 -9.92 27.08
C ILE A 91 -24.61 -10.26 28.32
N LYS A 92 -24.56 -11.54 28.73
CA LYS A 92 -23.74 -12.00 29.86
C LYS A 92 -22.23 -11.83 29.63
N LYS A 93 -21.78 -11.97 28.38
CA LYS A 93 -20.36 -11.81 28.00
C LYS A 93 -19.95 -10.35 27.75
N ALA A 94 -20.90 -9.48 27.40
CA ALA A 94 -20.64 -8.08 27.17
C ALA A 94 -20.23 -7.37 28.46
N THR A 95 -19.05 -6.73 28.45
CA THR A 95 -18.52 -6.02 29.62
C THR A 95 -19.09 -4.61 29.78
N ARG A 96 -19.54 -3.99 28.68
CA ARG A 96 -19.99 -2.59 28.63
C ARG A 96 -21.52 -2.49 28.51
N GLU A 97 -22.11 -1.49 29.15
CA GLU A 97 -23.57 -1.32 29.16
C GLU A 97 -24.12 -0.88 27.79
N SER A 98 -23.36 -0.09 27.02
CA SER A 98 -23.70 0.27 25.63
C SER A 98 -23.89 -0.98 24.76
N SER A 99 -22.95 -1.91 24.83
CA SER A 99 -23.03 -3.18 24.11
C SER A 99 -24.23 -4.02 24.53
N LYS A 100 -24.51 -4.10 25.84
CA LYS A 100 -25.68 -4.81 26.36
C LYS A 100 -26.98 -4.19 25.85
N GLN A 101 -27.07 -2.86 25.84
CA GLN A 101 -28.24 -2.16 25.35
C GLN A 101 -28.44 -2.36 23.85
N SER A 102 -27.37 -2.31 23.05
CA SER A 102 -27.43 -2.63 21.61
C SER A 102 -27.93 -4.06 21.36
N LEU A 103 -27.49 -5.03 22.16
CA LEU A 103 -27.97 -6.41 22.10
C LEU A 103 -29.45 -6.56 22.49
N ARG A 104 -29.93 -5.76 23.46
CA ARG A 104 -31.36 -5.73 23.84
C ARG A 104 -32.25 -5.12 22.76
N ASN A 105 -31.73 -4.17 21.99
CA ASN A 105 -32.50 -3.45 20.97
C ASN A 105 -32.42 -4.10 19.59
N ALA A 106 -31.46 -5.00 19.36
CA ALA A 106 -31.30 -5.71 18.10
C ALA A 106 -32.54 -6.58 17.77
N PRO A 107 -32.94 -6.71 16.49
CA PRO A 107 -34.00 -7.64 16.08
C PRO A 107 -33.63 -9.11 16.34
N ASP A 108 -34.60 -9.96 16.70
CA ASP A 108 -34.35 -11.38 17.00
C ASP A 108 -33.91 -12.20 15.78
N ASP A 109 -34.35 -11.80 14.59
CA ASP A 109 -34.04 -12.41 13.29
C ASP A 109 -32.70 -11.96 12.71
N GLN A 110 -32.07 -10.93 13.30
CA GLN A 110 -30.77 -10.46 12.86
C GLN A 110 -29.72 -11.57 12.95
N PRO A 111 -28.93 -11.84 11.89
CA PRO A 111 -27.84 -12.80 11.98
C PRO A 111 -26.73 -12.31 12.93
N ILE A 112 -26.15 -13.24 13.67
CA ILE A 112 -24.90 -13.05 14.39
C ILE A 112 -23.75 -13.34 13.44
N VAL A 113 -22.62 -12.66 13.66
CA VAL A 113 -21.38 -12.91 12.92
C VAL A 113 -20.29 -13.33 13.89
N THR A 114 -19.54 -14.38 13.54
CA THR A 114 -18.33 -14.77 14.27
C THR A 114 -17.13 -14.07 13.65
N VAL A 115 -16.43 -13.26 14.44
CA VAL A 115 -15.31 -12.43 13.99
C VAL A 115 -14.00 -12.96 14.54
N GLN A 116 -13.03 -13.15 13.66
CA GLN A 116 -11.64 -13.48 13.98
C GLN A 116 -10.82 -12.18 14.03
N PHE A 117 -10.35 -11.81 15.22
CA PHE A 117 -9.42 -10.69 15.40
C PHE A 117 -7.97 -11.19 15.36
N LYS A 118 -7.05 -10.35 14.90
CA LYS A 118 -5.62 -10.69 14.81
C LYS A 118 -5.09 -11.12 16.20
N ASN A 119 -4.57 -12.35 16.30
CA ASN A 119 -4.01 -12.96 17.52
C ASN A 119 -4.98 -13.07 18.70
N ARG A 120 -6.29 -13.25 18.46
CA ARG A 120 -7.29 -13.45 19.51
C ARG A 120 -8.24 -14.58 19.14
N ASP A 121 -8.97 -15.12 20.12
CA ASP A 121 -10.01 -16.10 19.85
C ASP A 121 -11.17 -15.49 19.03
N GLN A 122 -11.84 -16.37 18.27
CA GLN A 122 -13.08 -16.05 17.60
C GLN A 122 -14.16 -15.66 18.60
N ARG A 123 -14.97 -14.67 18.23
CA ARG A 123 -16.04 -14.15 19.09
C ARG A 123 -17.27 -13.82 18.27
N ASP A 124 -18.42 -14.09 18.86
CA ASP A 124 -19.72 -13.82 18.26
C ASP A 124 -20.16 -12.39 18.56
N TYR A 125 -20.55 -11.66 17.52
CA TYR A 125 -20.96 -10.27 17.60
C TYR A 125 -22.33 -10.06 16.94
N PRO A 126 -23.19 -9.22 17.52
CA PRO A 126 -24.30 -8.64 16.79
C PRO A 126 -23.76 -7.62 15.78
N MET A 127 -24.39 -7.52 14.60
CA MET A 127 -23.87 -6.66 13.52
C MET A 127 -23.83 -5.17 13.89
N VAL A 128 -24.73 -4.69 14.77
CA VAL A 128 -24.78 -3.27 15.19
C VAL A 128 -23.50 -2.76 15.87
N LEU A 129 -22.71 -3.67 16.46
CA LEU A 129 -21.44 -3.35 17.11
C LEU A 129 -20.25 -3.31 16.14
N LEU A 130 -20.48 -3.68 14.89
CA LEU A 130 -19.46 -3.77 13.87
C LEU A 130 -19.70 -2.71 12.80
N ARG A 131 -18.60 -2.19 12.27
CA ARG A 131 -18.60 -1.36 11.06
C ARG A 131 -17.89 -2.12 9.95
N PRO A 132 -18.48 -2.26 8.77
CA PRO A 132 -17.81 -2.90 7.65
C PRO A 132 -16.66 -2.01 7.17
N CYS A 133 -15.51 -2.63 6.87
CA CYS A 133 -14.32 -1.93 6.39
C CYS A 133 -14.33 -1.86 4.87
N VAL A 134 -14.12 -0.65 4.36
CA VAL A 134 -13.89 -0.41 2.94
C VAL A 134 -12.40 -0.52 2.70
N THR A 135 -12.02 -1.53 1.94
CA THR A 135 -10.64 -1.87 1.58
C THR A 135 -10.55 -2.03 0.07
N VAL A 136 -9.35 -2.23 -0.48
CA VAL A 136 -9.24 -2.42 -1.94
C VAL A 136 -10.00 -3.68 -2.37
N GLU A 137 -9.95 -4.72 -1.55
CA GLU A 137 -10.56 -6.03 -1.75
C GLU A 137 -12.07 -6.02 -1.56
N THR A 138 -12.60 -5.05 -0.80
CA THR A 138 -14.03 -4.99 -0.46
C THR A 138 -14.75 -3.82 -1.13
N ALA A 139 -14.05 -2.95 -1.85
CA ALA A 139 -14.61 -1.73 -2.45
C ALA A 139 -15.81 -2.01 -3.37
N ASP A 140 -15.74 -3.08 -4.16
CA ASP A 140 -16.82 -3.49 -5.07
C ASP A 140 -18.11 -3.85 -4.30
N LYS A 141 -17.99 -4.42 -3.09
CA LYS A 141 -19.15 -4.71 -2.23
C LYS A 141 -19.88 -3.45 -1.75
N PHE A 142 -19.24 -2.27 -1.84
CA PHE A 142 -19.86 -0.98 -1.51
C PHE A 142 -20.16 -0.14 -2.75
N ASP A 143 -19.99 -0.68 -3.95
CA ASP A 143 -20.16 0.06 -5.22
C ASP A 143 -19.31 1.34 -5.26
N VAL A 144 -18.07 1.28 -4.75
CA VAL A 144 -17.17 2.45 -4.73
C VAL A 144 -15.89 2.20 -5.49
N GLU A 145 -15.45 3.20 -6.26
CA GLU A 145 -14.15 3.15 -6.93
C GLU A 145 -13.03 3.47 -5.92
N TRP A 146 -12.28 2.44 -5.50
CA TRP A 146 -11.18 2.56 -4.53
C TRP A 146 -10.17 3.67 -4.91
N GLY A 147 -9.83 3.79 -6.19
CA GLY A 147 -8.90 4.80 -6.70
C GLY A 147 -9.36 6.24 -6.44
N LYS A 148 -10.68 6.50 -6.48
CA LYS A 148 -11.25 7.82 -6.12
C LYS A 148 -11.16 8.08 -4.62
N LEU A 149 -11.46 7.07 -3.80
CA LEU A 149 -11.33 7.17 -2.34
C LEU A 149 -9.89 7.45 -1.93
N LEU A 150 -8.92 6.70 -2.48
CA LEU A 150 -7.50 6.88 -2.21
C LEU A 150 -6.97 8.25 -2.64
N LYS A 151 -7.50 8.82 -3.74
CA LYS A 151 -7.18 10.21 -4.11
C LYS A 151 -7.73 11.19 -3.08
N ALA A 152 -8.95 10.98 -2.59
CA ALA A 152 -9.58 11.83 -1.59
C ALA A 152 -8.94 11.72 -0.19
N THR A 153 -8.30 10.59 0.16
CA THR A 153 -7.55 10.48 1.43
C THR A 153 -6.31 11.36 1.48
N LYS A 154 -5.79 11.81 0.32
CA LYS A 154 -4.67 12.76 0.29
C LYS A 154 -5.11 14.10 0.87
N ILE A 155 -4.29 14.63 1.77
CA ILE A 155 -4.48 15.95 2.37
C ILE A 155 -3.42 16.86 1.75
N SER A 156 -3.85 17.87 0.99
CA SER A 156 -2.94 18.88 0.46
C SER A 156 -2.32 19.70 1.59
N HIS A 157 -1.21 20.38 1.32
CA HIS A 157 -0.60 21.29 2.29
C HIS A 157 -1.60 22.36 2.80
N LYS A 158 -2.37 22.96 1.88
CA LYS A 158 -3.38 23.98 2.22
C LYS A 158 -4.46 23.44 3.15
N GLU A 159 -5.01 22.26 2.85
CA GLU A 159 -6.00 21.61 3.70
C GLU A 159 -5.42 21.24 5.07
N ARG A 160 -4.20 20.69 5.10
CA ARG A 160 -3.55 20.29 6.36
C ARG A 160 -3.37 21.50 7.27
N THR A 161 -2.88 22.62 6.75
CA THR A 161 -2.73 23.87 7.51
C THR A 161 -4.08 24.36 8.04
N PHE A 162 -5.13 24.32 7.23
CA PHE A 162 -6.48 24.70 7.65
C PHE A 162 -6.99 23.80 8.80
N PHE A 163 -6.90 22.47 8.66
CA PHE A 163 -7.35 21.55 9.69
C PHE A 163 -6.56 21.68 10.99
N LEU A 164 -5.23 21.80 10.92
CA LEU A 164 -4.41 21.99 12.12
C LEU A 164 -4.76 23.29 12.86
N ALA A 165 -5.04 24.38 12.14
CA ALA A 165 -5.51 25.61 12.76
C ALA A 165 -6.88 25.43 13.43
N SER A 166 -7.83 24.80 12.75
CA SER A 166 -9.16 24.55 13.31
C SER A 166 -9.13 23.63 14.53
N TYR A 167 -8.34 22.54 14.48
CA TYR A 167 -8.19 21.63 15.60
C TYR A 167 -7.45 22.26 16.78
N LYS A 168 -6.49 23.15 16.52
CA LYS A 168 -5.84 23.92 17.58
C LYS A 168 -6.85 24.74 18.39
N GLU A 169 -7.80 25.41 17.75
CA GLU A 169 -8.85 26.15 18.47
C GLU A 169 -9.73 25.20 19.31
N THR A 170 -10.09 24.03 18.76
CA THR A 170 -10.85 23.02 19.52
C THR A 170 -10.08 22.53 20.76
N VAL A 171 -8.78 22.28 20.61
CA VAL A 171 -7.92 21.83 21.72
C VAL A 171 -7.71 22.96 22.74
N LYS A 172 -7.63 24.21 22.30
CA LYS A 172 -7.54 25.39 23.16
C LYS A 172 -8.77 25.48 24.08
N ASP A 173 -9.97 25.40 23.51
CA ASP A 173 -11.22 25.46 24.27
C ASP A 173 -11.33 24.30 25.27
N ALA A 174 -10.95 23.09 24.84
CA ALA A 174 -10.98 21.92 25.71
C ALA A 174 -9.99 22.02 26.88
N LEU A 175 -8.78 22.53 26.64
CA LEU A 175 -7.73 22.66 27.65
C LEU A 175 -7.97 23.85 28.61
N ALA A 176 -8.63 24.91 28.14
CA ALA A 176 -9.00 26.05 28.97
C ALA A 176 -9.90 25.65 30.16
N ALA A 177 -10.76 24.64 29.97
CA ALA A 177 -11.58 24.08 31.06
C ALA A 177 -10.76 23.47 32.22
N TYR A 178 -9.48 23.16 31.97
CA TYR A 178 -8.54 22.64 32.96
C TYR A 178 -7.48 23.68 33.39
N GLY A 179 -7.65 24.95 33.00
CA GLY A 179 -6.73 26.04 33.35
C GLY A 179 -5.44 26.09 32.53
N PHE A 180 -5.35 25.36 31.42
CA PHE A 180 -4.22 25.46 30.50
C PHE A 180 -4.48 26.52 29.42
N GLU A 181 -3.45 27.30 29.09
CA GLU A 181 -3.46 28.22 27.96
C GLU A 181 -2.54 27.69 26.85
N LEU A 182 -3.07 27.59 25.62
CA LEU A 182 -2.26 27.19 24.47
C LEU A 182 -1.60 28.40 23.82
N GLU A 183 -0.27 28.37 23.82
CA GLU A 183 0.54 29.37 23.15
C GLU A 183 0.57 29.20 21.61
N ARG A 184 1.37 30.04 20.95
CA ARG A 184 1.62 29.96 19.51
C ARG A 184 2.32 28.65 19.16
N SER A 185 1.98 28.09 18.00
CA SER A 185 2.59 26.86 17.52
C SER A 185 4.07 27.06 17.19
N ILE A 186 4.88 26.10 17.61
CA ILE A 186 6.32 26.06 17.37
C ILE A 186 6.56 25.93 15.86
N ASN A 187 7.47 26.75 15.33
CA ASN A 187 7.73 26.83 13.91
C ASN A 187 9.19 27.18 13.63
N SER A 188 9.66 26.85 12.43
CA SER A 188 11.05 27.03 12.03
C SER A 188 11.49 28.48 11.83
N ARG A 189 10.55 29.44 11.82
CA ARG A 189 10.85 30.87 11.72
C ARG A 189 11.23 31.45 13.08
N ASP A 190 10.45 31.11 14.10
CA ASP A 190 10.64 31.66 15.45
C ASP A 190 11.60 30.76 16.29
N TYR A 191 11.70 29.46 15.99
CA TYR A 191 12.57 28.50 16.68
C TYR A 191 13.48 27.71 15.70
N PRO A 192 14.34 28.38 14.91
CA PRO A 192 15.09 27.73 13.83
C PRO A 192 16.02 26.60 14.31
N SER A 193 16.53 26.66 15.54
CA SER A 193 17.41 25.63 16.12
C SER A 193 16.72 24.29 16.40
N LEU A 194 15.39 24.28 16.55
CA LEU A 194 14.61 23.05 16.80
C LEU A 194 14.30 22.29 15.51
N PHE A 195 14.48 22.92 14.36
CA PHE A 195 14.18 22.33 13.06
C PHE A 195 15.47 22.09 12.31
N TRP A 196 15.62 20.89 11.76
CA TRP A 196 16.67 20.65 10.80
C TRP A 196 16.41 21.49 9.55
N GLN A 197 17.35 22.38 9.23
CA GLN A 197 17.32 23.19 8.02
C GLN A 197 18.49 22.80 7.13
N PRO A 198 18.23 22.30 5.91
CA PRO A 198 19.33 22.00 5.00
C PRO A 198 19.98 23.30 4.53
N LYS A 199 21.32 23.33 4.46
CA LYS A 199 22.09 24.50 3.96
C LYS A 199 21.77 24.87 2.51
N LYS A 200 21.22 23.94 1.74
CA LYS A 200 20.78 24.09 0.36
C LYS A 200 19.43 23.38 0.18
N PRO A 201 18.56 23.82 -0.75
CA PRO A 201 17.37 23.05 -1.08
C PRO A 201 17.72 21.59 -1.41
N LEU A 202 16.88 20.65 -1.00
CA LEU A 202 17.11 19.21 -1.24
C LEU A 202 17.31 18.88 -2.73
N GLN A 203 16.68 19.65 -3.60
CA GLN A 203 16.82 19.57 -5.06
C GLN A 203 18.26 19.85 -5.52
N GLU A 204 18.97 20.72 -4.79
CA GLU A 204 20.35 21.11 -5.06
C GLU A 204 21.39 20.29 -4.32
N THR A 205 20.98 19.23 -3.62
CA THR A 205 21.94 18.31 -3.00
C THR A 205 22.92 17.82 -4.05
N PRO A 206 24.24 18.06 -3.87
CA PRO A 206 25.24 17.65 -4.84
C PRO A 206 25.35 16.13 -4.85
N LEU A 207 25.32 15.54 -6.04
CA LEU A 207 25.53 14.12 -6.28
C LEU A 207 26.79 13.95 -7.10
N LEU A 208 27.65 13.01 -6.68
CA LEU A 208 28.86 12.63 -7.41
C LEU A 208 28.52 11.50 -8.40
N PHE A 209 28.80 11.76 -9.67
CA PHE A 209 28.61 10.83 -10.78
C PHE A 209 29.97 10.32 -11.28
N GLY A 210 29.95 9.51 -12.34
CA GLY A 210 31.15 9.07 -13.04
C GLY A 210 32.01 10.25 -13.50
N ASN A 211 33.30 9.99 -13.74
CA ASN A 211 34.27 10.99 -14.20
C ASN A 211 34.46 12.21 -13.27
N GLY A 212 34.05 12.09 -11.99
CA GLY A 212 34.15 13.19 -11.03
C GLY A 212 33.10 14.29 -11.23
N PHE A 213 32.12 14.10 -12.09
CA PHE A 213 31.07 15.09 -12.35
C PHE A 213 30.18 15.25 -11.11
N VAL A 214 29.97 16.51 -10.68
CA VAL A 214 29.07 16.83 -9.58
C VAL A 214 27.83 17.52 -10.13
N GLY A 215 26.69 16.82 -10.06
CA GLY A 215 25.39 17.31 -10.51
C GLY A 215 24.44 17.60 -9.35
N LYS A 216 23.29 18.20 -9.66
CA LYS A 216 22.20 18.41 -8.69
C LYS A 216 21.28 17.18 -8.63
N ARG A 217 20.69 16.91 -7.46
CA ARG A 217 19.76 15.79 -7.25
C ARG A 217 18.55 15.82 -8.19
N ASP A 218 17.97 16.99 -8.43
CA ASP A 218 16.84 17.15 -9.35
C ASP A 218 17.17 16.85 -10.82
N LYS A 219 18.47 16.90 -11.18
CA LYS A 219 19.02 16.58 -12.49
C LYS A 219 19.73 15.22 -12.52
N PHE A 220 19.30 14.28 -11.68
CA PHE A 220 19.93 12.95 -11.54
C PHE A 220 20.14 12.24 -12.89
N LEU A 221 19.12 12.18 -13.73
CA LEU A 221 19.18 11.51 -15.03
C LEU A 221 20.16 12.19 -16.00
N ALA A 222 20.32 13.52 -15.89
CA ALA A 222 21.29 14.26 -16.68
C ALA A 222 22.72 13.98 -16.19
N GLY A 223 22.93 13.85 -14.88
CA GLY A 223 24.24 13.51 -14.30
C GLY A 223 24.71 12.09 -14.63
N LEU A 224 23.79 11.14 -14.86
CA LEU A 224 24.13 9.80 -15.34
C LEU A 224 24.56 9.76 -16.81
N SER A 225 24.23 10.78 -17.60
CA SER A 225 24.54 10.84 -19.02
C SER A 225 26.01 11.16 -19.27
N GLU A 226 26.72 10.33 -20.03
CA GLU A 226 28.10 10.60 -20.47
C GLU A 226 28.17 11.86 -21.36
N HIS A 227 27.10 12.18 -22.10
CA HIS A 227 27.03 13.40 -22.92
C HIS A 227 27.14 14.69 -22.09
N ASN A 228 26.74 14.65 -20.82
CA ASN A 228 26.84 15.79 -19.91
C ASN A 228 28.15 15.81 -19.11
N GLY A 229 29.13 14.99 -19.50
CA GLY A 229 30.40 14.82 -18.80
C GLY A 229 30.33 13.95 -17.54
N GLY A 230 29.14 13.41 -17.23
CA GLY A 230 28.93 12.51 -16.10
C GLY A 230 29.10 11.05 -16.48
N GLY A 231 28.20 10.20 -15.97
CA GLY A 231 28.25 8.75 -16.15
C GLY A 231 27.93 8.00 -14.85
N VAL A 232 28.03 6.67 -14.90
CA VAL A 232 27.93 5.86 -13.68
C VAL A 232 29.16 6.05 -12.79
N TYR A 233 28.92 6.22 -11.48
CA TYR A 233 30.00 6.43 -10.51
C TYR A 233 30.94 5.23 -10.40
N LYS A 234 30.39 4.02 -10.42
CA LYS A 234 31.13 2.76 -10.36
C LYS A 234 30.49 1.73 -11.29
N ARG A 235 31.32 0.91 -11.94
CA ARG A 235 30.91 -0.25 -12.75
C ARG A 235 31.23 -1.54 -12.01
N HIS A 236 30.39 -2.56 -12.19
CA HIS A 236 30.71 -3.92 -11.78
C HIS A 236 31.87 -4.46 -12.62
N ASP A 237 32.60 -5.45 -12.09
CA ASP A 237 33.80 -5.98 -12.75
C ASP A 237 33.50 -6.57 -14.12
N ASP A 238 32.36 -7.25 -14.26
CA ASP A 238 31.87 -7.79 -15.56
C ASP A 238 31.59 -6.71 -16.61
N TYR A 239 31.43 -5.45 -16.22
CA TYR A 239 31.16 -4.33 -17.15
C TYR A 239 32.26 -3.29 -17.13
N ARG A 240 33.45 -3.65 -16.61
CA ARG A 240 34.66 -2.81 -16.73
C ARG A 240 35.04 -2.62 -18.19
N ASP A 241 35.00 -3.70 -18.97
CA ASP A 241 35.10 -3.59 -20.42
C ASP A 241 33.83 -2.96 -20.97
N ARG A 242 33.97 -1.77 -21.56
CA ARG A 242 32.85 -1.02 -22.16
C ARG A 242 32.28 -1.70 -23.38
N SER A 243 33.03 -2.60 -24.04
CA SER A 243 32.56 -3.34 -25.21
C SER A 243 31.56 -4.44 -24.85
N ARG A 244 31.58 -4.91 -23.59
CA ARG A 244 30.67 -5.95 -23.10
C ARG A 244 29.22 -5.47 -23.17
N LEU A 245 28.42 -6.22 -23.92
CA LEU A 245 26.98 -5.98 -24.08
C LEU A 245 26.23 -6.39 -22.82
N ILE A 246 25.32 -5.54 -22.35
CA ILE A 246 24.22 -5.94 -21.47
C ILE A 246 23.17 -6.63 -22.33
N ARG A 247 22.96 -7.92 -22.07
CA ARG A 247 21.99 -8.76 -22.76
C ARG A 247 20.63 -8.61 -22.08
N ILE A 248 19.65 -8.12 -22.83
CA ILE A 248 18.29 -7.89 -22.34
C ILE A 248 17.38 -8.95 -22.94
N ALA A 249 16.66 -9.67 -22.10
CA ALA A 249 15.58 -10.56 -22.52
C ALA A 249 14.23 -9.95 -22.11
N ALA A 250 13.21 -10.15 -22.94
CA ALA A 250 11.87 -9.62 -22.70
C ALA A 250 10.82 -10.74 -22.75
N LEU A 251 10.01 -10.84 -21.70
CA LEU A 251 8.83 -11.70 -21.62
C LEU A 251 7.58 -10.83 -21.73
N GLN A 252 6.85 -10.95 -22.82
CA GLN A 252 5.66 -10.18 -23.10
C GLN A 252 4.42 -11.05 -22.89
N ILE A 253 3.73 -10.84 -21.77
CA ILE A 253 2.48 -11.52 -21.38
C ILE A 253 1.30 -10.54 -21.54
N CYS A 254 1.32 -9.73 -22.59
CA CYS A 254 0.25 -8.77 -22.85
C CYS A 254 0.19 -8.41 -24.34
N ASP A 255 -0.97 -7.93 -24.77
CA ASP A 255 -1.24 -7.60 -26.18
C ASP A 255 -0.67 -6.25 -26.62
N LEU A 256 0.24 -5.65 -25.82
CA LEU A 256 0.85 -4.36 -26.11
C LEU A 256 2.18 -4.54 -26.85
N SER A 257 2.41 -3.72 -27.89
CA SER A 257 3.72 -3.67 -28.55
C SER A 257 4.79 -3.08 -27.62
N VAL A 258 5.82 -3.86 -27.33
CA VAL A 258 6.91 -3.48 -26.40
C VAL A 258 8.17 -2.96 -27.09
N ASN A 259 8.28 -3.10 -28.42
CA ASN A 259 9.52 -2.81 -29.16
C ASN A 259 10.00 -1.36 -28.99
N SER A 260 9.10 -0.38 -29.04
CA SER A 260 9.46 1.04 -28.87
C SER A 260 10.02 1.32 -27.47
N PHE A 261 9.50 0.64 -26.46
CA PHE A 261 9.99 0.73 -25.08
C PHE A 261 11.37 0.08 -24.94
N LEU A 262 11.56 -1.12 -25.51
CA LEU A 262 12.85 -1.81 -25.49
C LEU A 262 13.95 -1.00 -26.20
N GLU A 263 13.65 -0.40 -27.34
CA GLU A 263 14.59 0.50 -28.03
C GLU A 263 14.90 1.76 -27.22
N SER A 264 13.90 2.30 -26.52
CA SER A 264 14.11 3.44 -25.61
C SER A 264 15.05 3.08 -24.45
N ILE A 265 14.97 1.85 -23.92
CA ILE A 265 15.91 1.34 -22.92
C ILE A 265 17.32 1.25 -23.49
N LYS A 266 17.50 0.67 -24.69
CA LYS A 266 18.82 0.58 -25.34
C LYS A 266 19.46 1.95 -25.50
N GLN A 267 18.70 2.92 -26.01
CA GLN A 267 19.17 4.30 -26.16
C GLN A 267 19.53 4.94 -24.81
N ARG A 268 18.73 4.67 -23.77
CA ARG A 268 18.99 5.19 -22.43
C ARG A 268 20.27 4.62 -21.83
N LEU A 269 20.46 3.30 -21.87
CA LEU A 269 21.68 2.63 -21.41
C LEU A 269 22.91 3.12 -22.17
N LYS A 270 22.79 3.30 -23.49
CA LYS A 270 23.84 3.88 -24.32
C LYS A 270 24.25 5.28 -23.86
N SER A 271 23.29 6.14 -23.52
CA SER A 271 23.62 7.48 -22.99
C SER A 271 24.33 7.45 -21.64
N TYR A 272 24.24 6.33 -20.89
CA TYR A 272 24.97 6.09 -19.64
C TYR A 272 26.30 5.35 -19.85
N GLY A 273 26.69 5.12 -21.11
CA GLY A 273 27.94 4.47 -21.48
C GLY A 273 27.89 2.94 -21.43
N PHE A 274 26.71 2.33 -21.52
CA PHE A 274 26.57 0.88 -21.63
C PHE A 274 26.11 0.50 -23.03
N ASN A 275 26.79 -0.47 -23.63
CA ASN A 275 26.27 -1.14 -24.80
C ASN A 275 25.26 -2.19 -24.35
N SER A 276 24.15 -2.32 -25.07
CA SER A 276 23.10 -3.27 -24.73
C SER A 276 22.44 -3.79 -25.99
N ASP A 277 21.95 -5.01 -25.93
CA ASP A 277 21.17 -5.60 -27.01
C ASP A 277 20.04 -6.47 -26.49
N ILE A 278 18.98 -6.59 -27.31
CA ILE A 278 17.84 -7.44 -27.00
C ILE A 278 18.13 -8.81 -27.60
N VAL A 279 18.45 -9.77 -26.73
CA VAL A 279 18.86 -11.12 -27.16
C VAL A 279 17.67 -12.03 -27.43
N THR A 280 16.54 -11.82 -26.75
CA THR A 280 15.34 -12.64 -26.91
C THR A 280 14.10 -11.85 -26.51
N ILE A 281 13.05 -11.96 -27.32
CA ILE A 281 11.71 -11.49 -26.98
C ILE A 281 10.79 -12.69 -27.09
N LYS A 282 10.13 -13.06 -26.00
CA LYS A 282 9.13 -14.13 -25.97
C LYS A 282 7.77 -13.50 -25.71
N ALA A 283 6.88 -13.55 -26.70
CA ALA A 283 5.50 -13.15 -26.53
C ALA A 283 4.65 -14.38 -26.16
N LEU A 284 3.80 -14.21 -25.16
CA LEU A 284 2.89 -15.22 -24.65
C LEU A 284 1.48 -14.62 -24.54
N SER A 285 0.51 -15.34 -25.09
CA SER A 285 -0.91 -14.99 -24.93
C SER A 285 -1.53 -15.93 -23.90
N VAL A 286 -1.80 -15.42 -22.70
CA VAL A 286 -2.40 -16.19 -21.59
C VAL A 286 -3.90 -15.91 -21.40
N SER A 287 -4.49 -15.08 -22.25
CA SER A 287 -5.88 -14.61 -22.12
C SER A 287 -6.94 -15.71 -22.22
N ASN A 288 -6.60 -16.87 -22.80
CA ASN A 288 -7.50 -18.00 -23.01
C ASN A 288 -7.14 -19.26 -22.20
N LEU A 289 -6.15 -19.18 -21.29
CA LEU A 289 -5.64 -20.33 -20.56
C LEU A 289 -6.16 -20.36 -19.12
N SER A 290 -6.41 -21.57 -18.60
CA SER A 290 -6.74 -21.78 -17.19
C SER A 290 -5.52 -21.51 -16.30
N GLY A 291 -5.72 -21.25 -15.00
CA GLY A 291 -4.62 -20.87 -14.09
C GLY A 291 -3.44 -21.86 -14.08
N THR A 292 -3.67 -23.16 -14.18
CA THR A 292 -2.59 -24.18 -14.22
C THR A 292 -1.92 -24.28 -15.59
N ASP A 293 -2.68 -24.15 -16.68
CA ASP A 293 -2.13 -24.23 -18.03
C ASP A 293 -1.36 -22.97 -18.40
N ALA A 294 -1.85 -21.80 -17.97
CA ALA A 294 -1.16 -20.53 -18.08
C ALA A 294 0.20 -20.57 -17.36
N ARG A 295 0.25 -21.18 -16.17
CA ARG A 295 1.50 -21.37 -15.41
C ARG A 295 2.50 -22.22 -16.18
N ALA A 296 2.10 -23.41 -16.63
CA ALA A 296 3.01 -24.29 -17.36
C ALA A 296 3.58 -23.64 -18.63
N GLU A 297 2.78 -22.82 -19.32
CA GLU A 297 3.24 -22.07 -20.50
C GLU A 297 4.16 -20.90 -20.14
N VAL A 298 3.94 -20.21 -19.01
CA VAL A 298 4.87 -19.21 -18.49
C VAL A 298 6.20 -19.85 -18.10
N ASP A 299 6.19 -20.97 -17.40
CA ASP A 299 7.40 -21.70 -16.98
C ASP A 299 8.26 -22.05 -18.19
N LYS A 300 7.64 -22.65 -19.21
CA LYS A 300 8.29 -22.99 -20.46
C LYS A 300 8.82 -21.76 -21.20
N ALA A 301 8.06 -20.66 -21.19
CA ALA A 301 8.50 -19.41 -21.79
C ALA A 301 9.71 -18.82 -21.06
N VAL A 302 9.80 -18.96 -19.74
CA VAL A 302 10.95 -18.55 -18.93
C VAL A 302 12.16 -19.43 -19.24
N ASP A 303 12.01 -20.75 -19.30
CA ASP A 303 13.08 -21.69 -19.66
C ASP A 303 13.65 -21.41 -21.07
N ASP A 304 12.78 -21.11 -22.03
CA ASP A 304 13.20 -20.69 -23.37
C ASP A 304 13.95 -19.34 -23.32
N LEU A 305 13.45 -18.39 -22.53
CA LEU A 305 14.00 -17.03 -22.43
C LEU A 305 15.42 -17.01 -21.87
N ILE A 306 15.71 -17.93 -20.95
CA ILE A 306 16.99 -18.00 -20.22
C ILE A 306 18.03 -18.93 -20.87
N THR A 307 17.67 -19.55 -22.00
CA THR A 307 18.58 -20.39 -22.81
C THR A 307 19.83 -19.61 -23.24
N VAL A 308 19.67 -18.33 -23.57
CA VAL A 308 20.78 -17.38 -23.71
C VAL A 308 20.85 -16.59 -22.40
N PRO A 309 21.90 -16.73 -21.57
CA PRO A 309 21.93 -16.09 -20.25
C PRO A 309 21.76 -14.58 -20.37
N PRO A 310 20.66 -13.99 -19.86
CA PRO A 310 20.44 -12.56 -19.92
C PRO A 310 21.08 -11.87 -18.71
N ASP A 311 21.40 -10.59 -18.85
CA ASP A 311 21.86 -9.73 -17.76
C ASP A 311 20.69 -8.93 -17.14
N ILE A 312 19.64 -8.68 -17.94
CA ILE A 312 18.39 -8.04 -17.52
C ILE A 312 17.22 -8.81 -18.13
N VAL A 313 16.20 -9.12 -17.32
CA VAL A 313 14.92 -9.66 -17.79
C VAL A 313 13.83 -8.62 -17.57
N LEU A 314 13.05 -8.33 -18.61
CA LEU A 314 11.93 -7.39 -18.58
C LEU A 314 10.62 -8.15 -18.82
N THR A 315 9.73 -8.13 -17.85
CA THR A 315 8.42 -8.79 -17.96
C THR A 315 7.31 -7.76 -18.13
N PHE A 316 6.48 -7.93 -19.15
CA PHE A 316 5.33 -7.08 -19.44
C PHE A 316 4.05 -7.85 -19.16
N LEU A 317 3.33 -7.40 -18.13
CA LEU A 317 2.15 -8.09 -17.60
C LEU A 317 0.87 -7.39 -18.05
N PRO A 318 -0.27 -8.11 -18.09
CA PRO A 318 -1.56 -7.50 -18.38
C PRO A 318 -2.01 -6.64 -17.20
N GLN A 319 -2.88 -5.66 -17.44
CA GLN A 319 -3.38 -4.78 -16.37
C GLN A 319 -4.16 -5.55 -15.29
N SER A 320 -4.74 -6.70 -15.64
CA SER A 320 -5.44 -7.59 -14.72
C SER A 320 -4.56 -8.13 -13.60
N ASP A 321 -3.24 -8.24 -13.80
CA ASP A 321 -2.31 -8.77 -12.78
C ASP A 321 -2.00 -7.75 -11.67
N ARG A 322 -2.45 -6.49 -11.79
CA ARG A 322 -2.18 -5.47 -10.76
C ARG A 322 -2.88 -5.68 -9.42
N ASN A 323 -3.86 -6.57 -9.36
CA ASN A 323 -4.73 -6.76 -8.19
C ASN A 323 -4.74 -8.23 -7.68
N THR A 324 -3.91 -9.11 -8.23
CA THR A 324 -3.94 -10.57 -7.97
C THR A 324 -3.00 -11.01 -6.83
N ASP A 325 -2.29 -10.09 -6.18
CA ASP A 325 -1.37 -10.37 -5.07
C ASP A 325 -2.01 -11.18 -3.91
N ASP A 326 -3.33 -11.07 -3.73
CA ASP A 326 -4.09 -11.70 -2.64
C ASP A 326 -5.05 -12.83 -3.11
N GLU A 327 -5.06 -13.18 -4.41
CA GLU A 327 -5.87 -14.30 -4.94
C GLU A 327 -5.17 -15.65 -4.73
N GLU A 328 -5.95 -16.74 -4.66
CA GLU A 328 -5.43 -18.11 -4.49
C GLU A 328 -4.66 -18.54 -5.75
N GLY A 329 -3.40 -18.10 -5.81
CA GLY A 329 -2.52 -18.22 -6.98
C GLY A 329 -1.49 -17.11 -7.15
N GLY A 330 -1.60 -16.00 -6.40
CA GLY A 330 -0.63 -14.89 -6.38
C GLY A 330 -0.55 -14.09 -7.69
N SER A 331 0.22 -13.00 -7.66
CA SER A 331 0.56 -12.25 -8.88
C SER A 331 1.53 -13.04 -9.75
N GLN A 332 1.27 -13.07 -11.06
CA GLN A 332 2.20 -13.62 -12.05
C GLN A 332 3.57 -12.93 -11.97
N ALA A 333 3.62 -11.66 -11.53
CA ALA A 333 4.86 -10.93 -11.30
C ALA A 333 5.74 -11.56 -10.21
N ILE A 334 5.14 -11.98 -9.08
CA ILE A 334 5.87 -12.56 -7.94
C ILE A 334 6.41 -13.93 -8.34
N GLU A 335 5.61 -14.75 -9.02
CA GLU A 335 5.99 -16.09 -9.46
C GLU A 335 7.11 -16.06 -10.51
N ILE A 336 6.98 -15.22 -11.54
CA ILE A 336 8.04 -15.03 -12.55
C ILE A 336 9.33 -14.51 -11.89
N GLN A 337 9.22 -13.62 -10.91
CA GLN A 337 10.37 -13.11 -10.17
C GLN A 337 11.04 -14.20 -9.33
N GLU A 338 10.28 -15.07 -8.67
CA GLU A 338 10.80 -16.22 -7.91
C GLU A 338 11.51 -17.23 -8.80
N GLN A 339 10.95 -17.55 -9.97
CA GLN A 339 11.54 -18.48 -10.93
C GLN A 339 12.85 -17.94 -11.53
N ILE A 340 12.84 -16.68 -11.99
CA ILE A 340 14.07 -16.01 -12.46
C ILE A 340 15.13 -16.04 -11.34
N ASN A 341 14.74 -15.79 -10.09
CA ASN A 341 15.67 -15.83 -8.96
C ASN A 341 16.18 -17.24 -8.65
N GLN A 342 15.35 -18.29 -8.76
CA GLN A 342 15.79 -19.68 -8.60
C GLN A 342 16.79 -20.08 -9.68
N TYR A 343 16.53 -19.69 -10.92
CA TYR A 343 17.44 -19.96 -12.04
C TYR A 343 18.76 -19.20 -11.93
N LEU A 344 18.73 -17.90 -11.59
CA LEU A 344 19.94 -17.12 -11.34
C LEU A 344 20.77 -17.70 -10.17
N LYS A 345 20.12 -18.24 -9.13
CA LYS A 345 20.79 -18.99 -8.06
C LYS A 345 21.45 -20.27 -8.58
N GLN A 346 20.80 -21.03 -9.46
CA GLN A 346 21.40 -22.22 -10.06
C GLN A 346 22.60 -21.87 -10.95
N LEU A 347 22.52 -20.81 -11.76
CA LEU A 347 23.63 -20.33 -12.59
C LEU A 347 24.84 -19.83 -11.75
N SER A 348 24.58 -19.12 -10.65
CA SER A 348 25.67 -18.70 -9.73
C SER A 348 26.35 -19.89 -9.05
N LEU A 349 25.60 -20.93 -8.66
CA LEU A 349 26.18 -22.18 -8.12
C LEU A 349 27.07 -22.91 -9.14
N VAL A 350 26.71 -22.87 -10.43
CA VAL A 350 27.54 -23.43 -11.51
C VAL A 350 28.81 -22.61 -11.75
N GLN A 351 28.77 -21.28 -11.62
CA GLN A 351 29.98 -20.44 -11.74
C GLN A 351 30.99 -20.63 -10.60
N TYR A 352 30.54 -20.98 -9.39
CA TYR A 352 31.44 -21.29 -8.26
C TYR A 352 31.93 -22.75 -8.23
N GLY A 353 31.37 -23.65 -9.06
CA GLY A 353 31.73 -25.07 -9.12
C GLY A 353 32.81 -25.46 -10.14
N VAL A 354 33.32 -24.51 -10.94
CA VAL A 354 34.31 -24.78 -12.01
C VAL A 354 35.74 -24.35 -11.64
N ASN A 355 35.97 -23.86 -10.42
CA ASN A 355 37.32 -23.68 -9.87
C ASN A 355 37.54 -24.64 -8.69
N ASN A 356 37.80 -25.91 -9.00
CA ASN A 356 38.55 -26.84 -8.17
C ASN A 356 39.44 -27.72 -9.04
#